data_AF-A0A3S0ZCG6-F1
#
_entry.id   AF-A0A3S0ZCG6-F1
#
_cell.length_a   1.000
_cell.length_b   1.000
_cell.length_c   1.000
_cell.angle_alpha   90.00
_cell.angle_beta   90.00
_cell.angle_gamma   90.00
#
_symmetry.space_group_name_H-M   'P 1'
#
loop_
_entity.id
_entity.type
_entity.pdbx_description
1 polymer ?
#
loop_
_entity_poly.entity_id
_entity_poly.type
_entity_poly.pdbx_seq_one_letter_code
_entity_poly.pdbx_strand_id
1 'polypeptide(L)' 'MLSHQQSISDDMKSLLKQLIINGSTRIAETVLFVYFQRNWKIDDNLAAHYVVRYFQKYFPKQLAKHQQSRAKTE' A
#
# COMPACT_ATOMS: atom_id res chain seq x y z
N MET A 1 -3.99 -19.63 -7.14
CA MET A 1 -3.43 -19.57 -5.76
C MET A 1 -2.00 -19.05 -5.87
N LEU A 2 -1.69 -17.91 -5.24
CA LEU A 2 -0.31 -17.39 -5.19
C LEU A 2 0.41 -18.12 -4.05
N SER A 3 1.21 -19.11 -4.44
CA SER A 3 1.96 -20.01 -3.58
C SER A 3 3.07 -19.28 -2.80
N HIS A 4 2.95 -19.27 -1.47
CA HIS A 4 3.99 -19.21 -0.42
C HIS A 4 5.22 -18.30 -0.47
N GLN A 5 5.48 -17.42 -1.46
CA GLN A 5 6.79 -16.74 -1.51
C GLN A 5 6.82 -15.24 -1.79
N GLN A 6 5.68 -14.55 -1.74
CA GLN A 6 5.63 -13.09 -1.88
C GLN A 6 4.58 -12.48 -0.94
N SER A 7 4.66 -12.83 0.34
CA SER A 7 3.97 -12.09 1.38
C SER A 7 4.87 -10.93 1.82
N ILE A 8 4.29 -9.74 1.99
CA ILE A 8 4.99 -8.61 2.62
C ILE A 8 5.49 -9.06 4.00
N SER A 9 6.74 -8.73 4.36
CA SER A 9 7.31 -9.10 5.66
C SER A 9 6.46 -8.56 6.81
N ASP A 10 6.50 -9.23 7.97
CA ASP A 10 5.66 -8.84 9.11
C ASP A 10 6.06 -7.48 9.71
N ASP A 11 7.36 -7.15 9.69
CA ASP A 11 7.87 -5.81 10.03
C ASP A 11 7.25 -4.74 9.14
N MET A 12 7.16 -5.03 7.84
CA MET A 12 6.61 -4.10 6.86
C MET A 12 5.10 -3.90 7.05
N LYS A 13 4.36 -4.97 7.39
CA LYS A 13 2.95 -4.85 7.78
C LYS A 13 2.78 -3.98 9.03
N SER A 14 3.64 -4.16 10.03
CA SER A 14 3.61 -3.40 11.28
C SER A 14 3.90 -1.92 11.05
N LEU A 15 4.92 -1.59 10.23
CA LEU A 15 5.23 -0.22 9.82
C LEU A 15 4.05 0.43 9.10
N LEU A 16 3.47 -0.25 8.11
CA LEU A 16 2.32 0.27 7.36
C LEU A 16 1.13 0.53 8.29
N LYS A 17 0.83 -0.41 9.19
CA LYS A 17 -0.23 -0.25 10.18
C LYS A 17 0.00 0.97 11.07
N GLN A 18 1.22 1.19 11.57
CA GLN A 18 1.54 2.37 12.37
C GLN A 18 1.38 3.66 11.56
N LEU A 19 1.91 3.71 10.33
CA LEU A 19 1.77 4.89 9.47
C LEU A 19 0.29 5.23 9.21
N ILE A 20 -0.54 4.22 8.97
CA ILE A 20 -1.96 4.41 8.68
C ILE A 20 -2.74 4.83 9.92
N ILE A 21 -2.46 4.23 11.09
CA ILE A 21 -3.07 4.63 12.37
C ILE A 21 -2.72 6.09 12.70
N ASN A 22 -1.49 6.51 12.42
CA ASN A 22 -1.03 7.89 12.62
C ASN A 22 -1.53 8.87 11.54
N GLY A 23 -2.36 8.42 10.58
CA GLY A 23 -2.91 9.26 9.51
C GLY A 23 -1.96 9.52 8.34
N SER A 24 -0.76 8.96 8.36
CA SER A 24 0.28 9.09 7.33
C SER A 24 0.06 8.10 6.17
N THR A 25 -1.17 7.99 5.67
CA THR A 25 -1.55 7.03 4.61
C THR A 25 -0.71 7.19 3.34
N ARG A 26 -0.42 8.43 2.92
CA ARG A 26 0.39 8.70 1.72
C ARG A 26 1.84 8.21 1.87
N ILE A 27 2.41 8.31 3.07
CA ILE A 27 3.74 7.78 3.38
C ILE A 27 3.68 6.25 3.33
N ALA A 28 2.64 5.64 3.89
CA ALA A 28 2.44 4.20 3.83
C ALA A 28 2.34 3.68 2.39
N GLU A 29 1.59 4.37 1.52
CA GLU A 29 1.50 4.02 0.09
C GLU A 29 2.86 4.10 -0.60
N THR A 30 3.62 5.17 -0.37
CA THR A 30 4.95 5.37 -0.95
C THR A 30 5.95 4.31 -0.49
N VAL A 31 5.95 4.01 0.81
CA VAL A 31 6.81 2.99 1.42
C VAL A 31 6.49 1.61 0.83
N LEU A 32 5.22 1.27 0.67
CA LEU A 32 4.80 0.01 0.05
C LEU A 32 5.16 -0.05 -1.44
N PHE A 33 5.00 1.06 -2.17
CA PHE A 33 5.37 1.17 -3.57
C PHE A 33 6.86 0.88 -3.81
N VAL A 34 7.73 1.58 -3.07
CA VAL A 34 9.18 1.39 -3.15
C VAL A 34 9.58 -0.01 -2.70
N TYR A 35 8.88 -0.58 -1.70
CA TYR A 35 9.11 -1.96 -1.26
C TYR A 35 8.86 -2.95 -2.39
N PHE A 36 7.77 -2.79 -3.15
CA PHE A 36 7.48 -3.67 -4.28
C PHE A 36 8.50 -3.52 -5.41
N GLN A 37 8.88 -2.29 -5.77
CA GLN A 37 9.92 -2.08 -6.78
C GLN A 37 11.24 -2.74 -6.38
N ARG A 38 11.68 -2.57 -5.12
CA ARG A 38 12.98 -3.08 -4.66
C ARG A 38 12.99 -4.59 -4.43
N ASN A 39 11.95 -5.14 -3.82
CA ASN A 39 11.94 -6.55 -3.42
C ASN A 39 11.38 -7.45 -4.52
N TRP A 40 10.37 -6.99 -5.26
CA TRP A 40 9.71 -7.81 -6.26
C TRP A 40 10.19 -7.49 -7.68
N LYS A 41 11.03 -6.45 -7.85
CA LYS A 41 11.61 -6.02 -9.13
C LYS A 41 10.54 -5.85 -10.21
N ILE A 42 9.42 -5.26 -9.81
CA ILE A 42 8.28 -5.00 -10.70
C ILE A 42 8.26 -3.53 -11.13
N ASP A 43 7.67 -3.31 -12.30
CA ASP A 43 7.52 -2.00 -12.92
C ASP A 43 6.53 -1.09 -12.17
N ASP A 44 6.63 0.22 -12.37
CA ASP A 44 5.85 1.24 -11.65
C ASP A 44 4.34 1.00 -11.74
N ASN A 45 3.85 0.65 -12.94
CA ASN A 45 2.42 0.37 -13.15
C ASN A 45 1.95 -0.83 -12.31
N LEU A 46 2.78 -1.88 -12.24
CA LEU A 46 2.44 -3.09 -11.50
C LEU A 46 2.57 -2.87 -9.99
N ALA A 47 3.59 -2.11 -9.56
CA ALA A 47 3.75 -1.69 -8.17
C ALA A 47 2.56 -0.85 -7.69
N ALA A 48 2.13 0.14 -8.47
CA ALA A 48 0.96 0.95 -8.15
C ALA A 48 -0.31 0.10 -8.03
N HIS A 49 -0.52 -0.84 -8.96
CA HIS A 49 -1.64 -1.76 -8.92
C HIS A 49 -1.64 -2.61 -7.63
N TYR A 50 -0.49 -3.16 -7.24
CA TYR A 50 -0.39 -3.96 -6.01
C TYR A 50 -0.57 -3.12 -4.74
N VAL A 51 -0.09 -1.88 -4.71
CA VAL A 51 -0.33 -0.96 -3.58
C VAL A 51 -1.83 -0.75 -3.39
N VAL A 52 -2.54 -0.35 -4.45
CA VAL A 52 -3.99 -0.11 -4.37
C VAL A 52 -4.72 -1.36 -3.91
N ARG A 53 -4.40 -2.51 -4.50
CA ARG A 53 -5.03 -3.79 -4.15
C ARG A 53 -4.76 -4.20 -2.71
N TYR A 54 -3.55 -3.95 -2.20
CA TYR A 54 -3.20 -4.22 -0.81
C TYR A 54 -4.01 -3.36 0.15
N PHE A 55 -4.05 -2.04 -0.06
CA PHE A 55 -4.81 -1.15 0.81
C PHE A 55 -6.33 -1.38 0.72
N GLN A 56 -6.86 -1.74 -0.45
CA GLN A 56 -8.26 -2.15 -0.58
C GLN A 56 -8.58 -3.38 0.28
N LYS A 57 -7.67 -4.36 0.31
CA LYS A 57 -7.88 -5.62 1.05
C LYS A 57 -7.76 -5.45 2.56
N TYR A 58 -6.77 -4.68 3.03
CA TYR A 58 -6.42 -4.61 4.45
C TYR A 58 -6.89 -3.33 5.15
N PHE A 59 -7.10 -2.25 4.40
CA PHE A 59 -7.40 -0.91 4.93
C PHE A 59 -8.54 -0.19 4.17
N PRO A 60 -9.68 -0.87 3.88
CA PRO A 60 -10.73 -0.31 3.00
C PRO A 60 -11.30 1.02 3.51
N LYS A 61 -11.44 1.18 4.83
CA LYS A 61 -11.96 2.41 5.46
C LYS A 61 -11.02 3.62 5.29
N GLN A 62 -9.71 3.40 5.32
CA GLN A 62 -8.74 4.48 5.15
C GLN A 62 -8.54 4.83 3.68
N LEU A 63 -8.66 3.84 2.78
CA LEU A 63 -8.62 4.07 1.33
C LEU A 63 -9.81 4.92 0.85
N ALA A 64 -11.02 4.67 1.36
CA ALA A 64 -12.20 5.49 1.04
C ALA A 64 -12.00 6.98 1.42
N LYS A 65 -11.38 7.24 2.57
CA LYS A 65 -11.07 8.60 3.04
C LYS A 65 -9.99 9.27 2.19
N HIS A 66 -8.98 8.51 1.75
CA HIS A 66 -7.92 9.02 0.87
C HIS A 66 -8.43 9.30 -0.55
N GLN A 67 -9.25 8.42 -1.13
CA GLN A 67 -9.89 8.62 -2.43
C GLN A 67 -10.84 9.83 -2.45
N GLN A 68 -11.61 10.05 -1.37
CA GLN A 68 -12.42 11.28 -1.23
C GLN A 68 -11.57 12.56 -1.20
N SER A 69 -10.33 12.49 -0.70
CA SER A 69 -9.43 13.63 -0.71
C SER A 69 -8.79 13.87 -2.08
N ARG A 70 -8.58 12.80 -2.87
CA ARG A 70 -8.02 12.90 -4.23
C ARG A 70 -9.05 13.42 -5.24
N ALA A 71 -10.32 13.04 -5.09
CA ALA A 71 -11.44 13.52 -5.92
C ALA A 71 -11.88 14.97 -5.62
N LYS A 72 -11.28 15.64 -4.63
CA LYS A 72 -11.57 17.05 -4.28
C LYS A 72 -10.46 18.03 -4.71
N THR A 73 -9.40 17.53 -5.37
CA THR A 73 -8.28 18.39 -5.86
C THR A 73 -8.23 18.43 -7.39
N GLU A 74 -9.32 18.06 -8.08
CA GLU A 74 -9.50 18.27 -9.52
C GLU A 74 -10.57 19.34 -9.77
#